data_AF-A0AA94HSB8-F1
#
_entry.id   AF-A0AA94HSB8-F1
#
_cell.length_a   1.000
_cell.length_b   1.000
_cell.length_c   1.000
_cell.angle_alpha   90.00
_cell.angle_beta   90.00
_cell.angle_gamma   90.00
#
_symmetry.space_group_name_H-M   'P 1'
#
loop_
_entity.id
_entity.type
_entity.pdbx_description
1 polymer ?
#
loop_
_entity_poly.entity_id
_entity_poly.type
_entity_poly.pdbx_seq_one_letter_code
_entity_poly.pdbx_strand_id
1 'polypeptide(L)'
;MTYDSPGVGRRLKISSLKREKEETNLHFANFSGCNLPLTTRKIVEAVSTSRHVDSGLVLLGWLASIAGIDRGCHRIKHKTTGYINLLALLIIAGAESGCGKSLALEFFIESISNIELNSYDQGSSDCEEEACDACNQRIKFLKGEYVKTGDPAKLSEIKNIRQELSEIETKRNKPRFLMSDITKAAYFKLMVDQGFVMRMESDGILLPRDSFNMVRKFWGGEAHSESRISRGQASCNDPFIVDLVFTQIEPFTK
;
A
#
# COMPACT_ATOMS: atom_id res chain seq x y z
N MET A 1 -19.18 -56.85 -30.60
CA MET A 1 -19.23 -55.40 -30.37
C MET A 1 -19.61 -55.17 -28.92
N THR A 2 -18.62 -54.86 -28.11
CA THR A 2 -18.78 -54.35 -26.73
C THR A 2 -17.76 -53.24 -26.59
N TYR A 3 -18.26 -52.01 -26.49
CA TYR A 3 -17.48 -50.82 -26.22
C TYR A 3 -17.28 -50.73 -24.71
N ASP A 4 -16.05 -50.97 -24.23
CA ASP A 4 -15.66 -50.59 -22.87
C ASP A 4 -14.96 -49.22 -22.92
N SER A 5 -15.67 -48.22 -22.41
CA SER A 5 -15.21 -46.85 -22.20
C SER A 5 -14.10 -46.82 -21.13
N PRO A 6 -12.98 -46.09 -21.35
CA PRO A 6 -11.99 -45.89 -20.29
C PRO A 6 -12.53 -44.88 -19.28
N GLY A 7 -13.02 -45.38 -18.15
CA GLY A 7 -13.29 -44.56 -16.97
C GLY A 7 -12.00 -43.88 -16.52
N VAL A 8 -11.93 -42.55 -16.71
CA VAL A 8 -10.87 -41.69 -16.19
C VAL A 8 -11.04 -41.56 -14.68
N GLY A 9 -10.72 -42.63 -13.95
CA GLY A 9 -10.46 -42.56 -12.53
C GLY A 9 -9.11 -41.90 -12.32
N ARG A 10 -9.08 -40.56 -12.17
CA ARG A 10 -7.91 -39.88 -11.60
C ARG A 10 -7.69 -40.42 -10.19
N ARG A 11 -6.85 -41.45 -10.05
CA ARG A 11 -6.25 -41.80 -8.76
C ARG A 11 -5.39 -40.62 -8.33
N LEU A 12 -5.99 -39.70 -7.57
CA LEU A 12 -5.24 -38.74 -6.76
C LEU A 12 -4.25 -39.54 -5.94
N LYS A 13 -2.95 -39.36 -6.22
CA LYS A 13 -1.90 -40.08 -5.50
C LYS A 13 -2.00 -39.65 -4.03
N ILE A 14 -2.20 -40.59 -3.12
CA ILE A 14 -2.27 -40.34 -1.67
C ILE A 14 -1.04 -39.54 -1.18
N SER A 15 0.10 -39.64 -1.87
CA SER A 15 1.30 -38.83 -1.61
C SER A 15 1.13 -37.34 -1.93
N SER A 16 0.37 -36.95 -2.96
CA SER A 16 0.07 -35.54 -3.23
C SER A 16 -0.89 -34.97 -2.19
N LEU A 17 -1.86 -35.76 -1.72
CA LEU A 17 -2.76 -35.37 -0.63
C LEU A 17 -2.05 -35.26 0.72
N LYS A 18 -1.06 -36.11 1.00
CA LYS A 18 -0.22 -36.00 2.21
C LYS A 18 0.65 -34.74 2.16
N ARG A 19 1.25 -34.46 1.00
CA ARG A 19 2.06 -33.25 0.79
C ARG A 19 1.21 -31.99 0.85
N GLU A 20 0.04 -31.96 0.22
CA GLU A 20 -0.92 -30.85 0.35
C GLU A 20 -1.37 -30.69 1.81
N LYS A 21 -1.62 -31.78 2.55
CA LYS A 21 -1.94 -31.72 3.99
C LYS A 21 -0.77 -31.20 4.83
N GLU A 22 0.46 -31.55 4.51
CA GLU A 22 1.66 -31.02 5.18
C GLU A 22 1.90 -29.55 4.80
N GLU A 23 1.66 -29.16 3.55
CA GLU A 23 1.77 -27.78 3.04
C GLU A 23 0.60 -26.88 3.50
N THR A 24 -0.57 -27.45 3.81
CA THR A 24 -1.77 -26.77 4.35
C THR A 24 -1.96 -26.95 5.85
N ASN A 25 -1.05 -27.67 6.54
CA ASN A 25 -1.05 -27.69 7.99
C ASN A 25 -0.82 -26.26 8.47
N LEU A 26 -1.88 -25.67 9.03
CA LEU A 26 -1.85 -24.36 9.68
C LEU A 26 -0.83 -24.42 10.82
N HIS A 27 0.40 -24.00 10.55
CA HIS A 27 1.33 -23.66 11.60
C HIS A 27 0.86 -22.34 12.18
N PHE A 28 0.29 -22.39 13.39
CA PHE A 28 0.08 -21.17 14.18
C PHE A 28 1.45 -20.52 14.36
N ALA A 29 1.67 -19.41 13.64
CA ALA A 29 2.86 -18.60 13.80
C ALA A 29 2.84 -18.01 15.21
N ASN A 30 3.54 -18.66 16.14
CA ASN A 30 3.66 -18.21 17.52
C ASN A 30 4.98 -17.45 17.67
N PHE A 31 4.88 -16.14 17.92
CA PHE A 31 6.03 -15.24 18.08
C PHE A 31 6.59 -15.22 19.52
N SER A 32 6.06 -16.03 20.44
CA SER A 32 6.50 -16.09 21.85
C SER A 32 7.97 -16.49 22.02
N GLY A 33 8.55 -17.20 21.05
CA GLY A 33 9.97 -17.57 21.04
C GLY A 33 10.89 -16.56 20.34
N CYS A 34 10.36 -15.47 19.78
CA CYS A 34 11.19 -14.49 19.07
C CYS A 34 11.86 -13.53 20.07
N ASN A 35 13.19 -13.42 19.98
CA ASN A 35 13.93 -12.37 20.68
C ASN A 35 13.72 -11.02 19.98
N LEU A 36 12.65 -10.32 20.37
CA LEU A 36 12.33 -9.00 19.86
C LEU A 36 13.23 -7.92 20.49
N PRO A 37 13.60 -6.86 19.75
CA PRO A 37 14.24 -5.69 20.35
C PRO A 37 13.43 -5.15 21.53
N LEU A 38 14.11 -4.67 22.57
CA LEU A 38 13.48 -4.28 23.85
C LEU A 38 12.29 -3.32 23.66
N THR A 39 12.43 -2.32 22.78
CA THR A 39 11.37 -1.34 22.50
C THR A 39 10.15 -1.99 21.84
N THR A 40 10.38 -2.84 20.84
CA THR A 40 9.30 -3.59 20.16
C THR A 40 8.57 -4.48 21.16
N ARG A 41 9.31 -5.24 21.96
CA ARG A 41 8.75 -6.11 22.99
C ARG A 41 7.86 -5.34 23.97
N LYS A 42 8.36 -4.24 24.53
CA LYS A 42 7.60 -3.42 25.50
C LYS A 42 6.30 -2.88 24.91
N ILE A 43 6.34 -2.37 23.68
CA ILE A 43 5.15 -1.81 23.02
C ILE A 43 4.12 -2.91 22.74
N VAL A 44 4.58 -4.03 22.16
CA VAL A 44 3.71 -5.17 21.85
C VAL A 44 3.08 -5.75 23.11
N GLU A 45 3.87 -6.00 24.16
CA GLU A 45 3.37 -6.51 25.45
C GLU A 45 2.40 -5.53 26.12
N ALA A 46 2.68 -4.22 26.09
CA ALA A 46 1.81 -3.21 26.68
C ALA A 46 0.45 -3.11 25.99
N VAL A 47 0.43 -3.09 24.65
CA VAL A 47 -0.81 -3.06 23.85
C VAL A 47 -1.58 -4.38 24.01
N SER A 48 -0.88 -5.52 23.91
CA SER A 48 -1.48 -6.85 24.12
C SER A 48 -2.14 -6.98 25.50
N THR A 49 -1.44 -6.56 26.56
CA THR A 49 -1.95 -6.65 27.94
C THR A 49 -3.13 -5.71 28.17
N SER A 50 -3.03 -4.45 27.73
CA SER A 50 -4.08 -3.43 27.95
C SER A 50 -5.37 -3.72 27.18
N ARG A 51 -5.27 -4.30 25.99
CA ARG A 51 -6.41 -4.60 25.11
C ARG A 51 -6.90 -6.05 25.24
N HIS A 52 -6.21 -6.88 26.02
CA HIS A 52 -6.46 -8.33 26.13
C HIS A 52 -6.49 -9.05 24.78
N VAL A 53 -5.53 -8.72 23.90
CA VAL A 53 -5.40 -9.29 22.54
C VAL A 53 -4.10 -10.07 22.40
N ASP A 54 -4.07 -11.08 21.53
CA ASP A 54 -2.87 -11.83 21.21
C ASP A 54 -1.69 -10.93 20.78
N SER A 55 -0.53 -11.16 21.38
CA SER A 55 0.69 -10.39 21.13
C SER A 55 1.22 -10.53 19.69
N GLY A 56 0.92 -11.64 19.00
CA GLY A 56 1.27 -11.85 17.61
C GLY A 56 0.49 -10.92 16.68
N LEU A 57 -0.81 -10.76 16.89
CA LEU A 57 -1.63 -9.80 16.13
C LEU A 57 -1.12 -8.37 16.30
N VAL A 58 -0.80 -8.00 17.54
CA VAL A 58 -0.23 -6.68 17.86
C VAL A 58 1.14 -6.51 17.20
N LEU A 59 1.99 -7.54 17.20
CA LEU A 59 3.30 -7.49 16.55
C LEU A 59 3.18 -7.25 15.04
N LEU A 60 2.23 -7.90 14.36
CA LEU A 60 2.00 -7.68 12.92
C LEU A 60 1.56 -6.24 12.64
N GLY A 61 0.67 -5.69 13.47
CA GLY A 61 0.29 -4.28 13.42
C GLY A 61 1.49 -3.35 13.60
N TRP A 62 2.31 -3.60 14.64
CA TRP A 62 3.52 -2.83 14.93
C TRP A 62 4.54 -2.84 13.78
N LEU A 63 4.79 -4.00 13.17
CA LEU A 63 5.72 -4.12 12.04
C LEU A 63 5.22 -3.35 10.81
N ALA A 64 3.91 -3.45 10.50
CA ALA A 64 3.30 -2.66 9.44
C ALA A 64 3.45 -1.17 9.72
N SER A 65 3.17 -0.71 10.94
CA SER A 65 3.32 0.70 11.33
C SER A 65 4.75 1.20 11.20
N ILE A 66 5.75 0.46 11.68
CA ILE A 66 7.15 0.85 11.51
C ILE A 66 7.47 0.99 10.02
N ALA A 67 7.11 0.01 9.20
CA ALA A 67 7.37 0.06 7.77
C ALA A 67 6.69 1.29 7.14
N GLY A 68 5.42 1.56 7.50
CA GLY A 68 4.67 2.70 7.00
C GLY A 68 5.32 4.04 7.35
N ILE A 69 5.79 4.20 8.60
CA ILE A 69 6.44 5.42 9.08
C ILE A 69 7.85 5.59 8.50
N ASP A 70 8.59 4.49 8.28
CA ASP A 70 9.92 4.54 7.67
C ASP A 70 9.88 5.03 6.22
N ARG A 71 8.74 4.86 5.51
CA ARG A 71 8.54 5.32 4.12
C ARG A 71 9.65 4.92 3.15
N GLY A 72 10.30 3.78 3.39
CA GLY A 72 11.39 3.31 2.54
C GLY A 72 12.69 4.10 2.71
N CYS A 73 12.91 4.76 3.86
CA CYS A 73 14.22 5.30 4.22
C CYS A 73 15.31 4.23 4.14
N HIS A 74 14.94 2.96 4.35
CA HIS A 74 15.81 1.82 4.12
C HIS A 74 15.66 1.22 2.71
N ARG A 75 16.78 1.20 1.98
CA ARG A 75 16.93 0.54 0.68
C ARG A 75 17.65 -0.79 0.81
N ILE A 76 17.16 -1.82 0.12
CA ILE A 76 17.74 -3.15 0.08
C ILE A 76 18.26 -3.44 -1.31
N LYS A 77 19.51 -3.91 -1.37
CA LYS A 77 20.12 -4.42 -2.60
C LYS A 77 19.82 -5.90 -2.74
N HIS A 78 19.09 -6.28 -3.79
CA HIS A 78 18.86 -7.68 -4.11
C HIS A 78 20.19 -8.34 -4.49
N LYS A 79 20.58 -9.40 -3.76
CA LYS A 79 21.91 -10.02 -3.88
C LYS A 79 22.19 -10.56 -5.29
N THR A 80 21.18 -11.10 -5.97
CA THR A 80 21.35 -11.79 -7.25
C THR A 80 21.26 -10.86 -8.47
N THR A 81 20.42 -9.83 -8.42
CA THR A 81 20.16 -8.94 -9.57
C THR A 81 20.84 -7.57 -9.42
N GLY A 82 21.27 -7.22 -8.21
CA GLY A 82 21.89 -5.93 -7.91
C GLY A 82 20.92 -4.75 -7.81
N TYR A 83 19.62 -4.96 -8.07
CA TYR A 83 18.59 -3.92 -7.95
C TYR A 83 18.50 -3.39 -6.52
N ILE A 84 18.32 -2.08 -6.40
CA ILE A 84 18.16 -1.38 -5.12
C ILE A 84 16.70 -0.94 -5.03
N ASN A 85 15.96 -1.55 -4.12
CA ASN A 85 14.54 -1.29 -3.93
C ASN A 85 14.28 -0.78 -2.52
N LEU A 86 13.18 -0.05 -2.32
CA LEU A 86 12.69 0.31 -0.99
C LEU A 86 12.23 -0.98 -0.27
N LEU A 87 12.43 -1.05 1.05
CA LEU A 87 11.91 -2.16 1.86
C LEU A 87 10.41 -1.98 2.09
N ALA A 88 9.61 -2.41 1.14
CA ALA A 88 8.16 -2.51 1.31
C ALA A 88 7.79 -3.63 2.33
N LEU A 89 6.53 -3.70 2.79
CA LEU A 89 6.01 -4.82 3.61
C LEU A 89 4.63 -5.37 3.14
N LEU A 90 4.47 -6.68 2.96
CA LEU A 90 3.21 -7.36 2.61
C LEU A 90 2.92 -8.45 3.63
N ILE A 91 1.85 -8.32 4.40
CA ILE A 91 1.42 -9.28 5.43
C ILE A 91 -0.03 -9.67 5.19
N ILE A 92 -0.25 -10.98 5.04
CA ILE A 92 -1.58 -11.59 5.02
C ILE A 92 -1.61 -12.57 6.19
N ALA A 93 -2.51 -12.35 7.15
CA ALA A 93 -2.63 -13.21 8.32
C ALA A 93 -4.07 -13.64 8.54
N GLY A 94 -4.28 -14.95 8.63
CA GLY A 94 -5.56 -15.55 8.99
C GLY A 94 -5.69 -15.63 10.51
N ALA A 95 -6.80 -15.14 11.05
CA ALA A 95 -7.11 -15.27 12.47
C ALA A 95 -8.61 -15.53 12.70
N GLU A 96 -8.93 -16.15 13.82
CA GLU A 96 -10.30 -16.55 14.16
C GLU A 96 -11.23 -15.32 14.32
N SER A 97 -12.53 -15.54 14.13
CA SER A 97 -13.52 -14.50 14.44
C SER A 97 -13.52 -14.22 15.95
N GLY A 98 -13.59 -12.94 16.33
CA GLY A 98 -13.60 -12.53 17.73
C GLY A 98 -12.25 -12.53 18.45
N CYS A 99 -11.12 -12.87 17.79
CA CYS A 99 -9.80 -12.91 18.44
C CYS A 99 -9.15 -11.53 18.69
N GLY A 100 -9.90 -10.44 18.51
CA GLY A 100 -9.40 -9.08 18.76
C GLY A 100 -8.63 -8.41 17.61
N LYS A 101 -8.82 -8.85 16.35
CA LYS A 101 -8.12 -8.30 15.16
C LYS A 101 -8.22 -6.78 15.05
N SER A 102 -9.42 -6.22 15.22
CA SER A 102 -9.64 -4.77 15.17
C SER A 102 -8.98 -4.05 16.34
N LEU A 103 -9.13 -4.58 17.55
CA LEU A 103 -8.50 -4.04 18.76
C LEU A 103 -6.96 -4.06 18.69
N ALA A 104 -6.37 -5.04 18.00
CA ALA A 104 -4.92 -5.09 17.77
C ALA A 104 -4.42 -3.97 16.85
N LEU A 105 -5.23 -3.54 15.87
CA LEU A 105 -4.83 -2.49 14.91
C LEU A 105 -5.23 -1.09 15.36
N GLU A 106 -6.28 -0.94 16.17
CA GLU A 106 -6.89 0.33 16.54
C GLU A 106 -5.86 1.37 17.01
N PHE A 107 -5.00 1.02 17.97
CA PHE A 107 -3.97 1.92 18.48
C PHE A 107 -3.03 2.45 17.38
N PHE A 108 -2.67 1.59 16.44
CA PHE A 108 -1.76 1.94 15.35
C PHE A 108 -2.44 2.79 14.29
N ILE A 109 -3.67 2.44 13.92
CA ILE A 109 -4.50 3.20 12.99
C ILE A 109 -4.74 4.60 13.53
N GLU A 110 -5.16 4.73 14.80
CA GLU A 110 -5.33 6.02 15.46
C GLU A 110 -4.05 6.86 15.44
N SER A 111 -2.90 6.24 15.75
CA SER A 111 -1.60 6.93 15.73
C SER A 111 -1.25 7.43 14.33
N ILE A 112 -1.45 6.61 13.30
CA ILE A 112 -1.17 6.97 11.90
C ILE A 112 -2.15 8.03 11.42
N SER A 113 -3.44 7.91 11.71
CA SER A 113 -4.44 8.92 11.39
C SER A 113 -4.14 10.24 12.10
N ASN A 114 -3.64 10.22 13.32
CA ASN A 114 -3.16 11.43 14.00
C ASN A 114 -1.94 12.03 13.29
N ILE A 115 -1.02 11.22 12.76
CA ILE A 115 0.12 11.72 11.96
C ILE A 115 -0.38 12.33 10.65
N GLU A 116 -1.34 11.69 9.98
CA GLU A 116 -2.02 12.24 8.82
C GLU A 116 -2.62 13.60 9.18
N LEU A 117 -3.53 13.66 10.16
CA LEU A 117 -4.22 14.88 10.60
C LEU A 117 -3.26 15.96 11.12
N ASN A 118 -2.21 15.63 11.87
CA ASN A 118 -1.24 16.64 12.33
C ASN A 118 -0.32 17.13 11.19
N SER A 119 -0.18 16.35 10.11
CA SER A 119 0.37 16.88 8.85
C SER A 119 -0.61 17.80 8.11
N TYR A 120 -1.91 17.80 8.47
CA TYR A 120 -2.88 18.82 8.03
C TYR A 120 -2.77 20.14 8.80
N ASP A 121 -2.48 20.11 10.11
CA ASP A 121 -2.54 21.29 11.01
C ASP A 121 -1.32 22.23 10.95
N GLN A 122 -0.29 21.92 10.16
CA GLN A 122 0.74 22.89 9.78
C GLN A 122 0.28 23.74 8.58
N GLY A 123 -0.75 24.57 8.78
CA GLY A 123 -1.02 25.78 7.99
C GLY A 123 -1.52 25.64 6.55
N SER A 124 -2.77 26.08 6.34
CA SER A 124 -3.45 26.44 5.08
C SER A 124 -4.08 25.30 4.26
N SER A 125 -5.41 25.24 4.26
CA SER A 125 -6.19 24.37 3.37
C SER A 125 -7.05 25.13 2.36
N ASP A 126 -7.38 26.41 2.61
CA ASP A 126 -8.34 27.11 1.75
C ASP A 126 -7.66 28.11 0.79
N CYS A 127 -6.62 28.82 1.26
CA CYS A 127 -5.86 29.74 0.39
C CYS A 127 -5.01 29.04 -0.68
N GLU A 128 -4.55 27.80 -0.44
CA GLU A 128 -3.70 27.07 -1.39
C GLU A 128 -4.50 26.47 -2.56
N GLU A 129 -5.76 26.09 -2.35
CA GLU A 129 -6.66 25.58 -3.38
C GLU A 129 -7.07 26.68 -4.36
N GLU A 130 -7.49 27.83 -3.84
CA GLU A 130 -7.79 29.02 -4.65
C GLU A 130 -6.56 29.53 -5.42
N ALA A 131 -5.37 29.47 -4.80
CA ALA A 131 -4.11 29.84 -5.45
C ALA A 131 -3.72 28.88 -6.59
N CYS A 132 -3.90 27.56 -6.41
CA CYS A 132 -3.68 26.57 -7.47
C CYS A 132 -4.61 26.79 -8.67
N ASP A 133 -5.90 27.04 -8.40
CA ASP A 133 -6.89 27.26 -9.46
C ASP A 133 -6.62 28.57 -10.22
N ALA A 134 -6.24 29.64 -9.51
CA ALA A 134 -5.81 30.89 -10.12
C ALA A 134 -4.56 30.70 -11.01
N CYS A 135 -3.57 29.94 -10.55
CA CYS A 135 -2.36 29.63 -11.33
C CYS A 135 -2.70 28.82 -12.60
N ASN A 136 -3.57 27.83 -12.49
CA ASN A 136 -4.02 27.01 -13.62
C ASN A 136 -4.81 27.81 -14.65
N GLN A 137 -5.72 28.69 -14.20
CA GLN A 137 -6.44 29.61 -15.07
C GLN A 137 -5.49 30.58 -15.78
N ARG A 138 -4.47 31.09 -15.07
CA ARG A 138 -3.45 31.98 -15.63
C ARG A 138 -2.59 31.27 -16.67
N ILE A 139 -2.15 30.04 -16.43
CA ILE A 139 -1.42 29.23 -17.43
C ILE A 139 -2.27 29.02 -18.67
N LYS A 140 -3.56 28.71 -18.52
CA LYS A 140 -4.48 28.50 -19.64
C LYS A 140 -4.64 29.77 -20.49
N PHE A 141 -4.77 30.93 -19.84
CA PHE A 141 -4.81 32.23 -20.51
C PHE A 141 -3.51 32.53 -21.26
N LEU A 142 -2.35 32.40 -20.61
CA LEU A 142 -1.04 32.68 -21.21
C LEU A 142 -0.72 31.76 -22.40
N LYS A 143 -1.14 30.50 -22.35
CA LYS A 143 -1.04 29.59 -23.51
C LYS A 143 -1.89 30.07 -24.68
N GLY A 144 -3.11 30.53 -24.42
CA GLY A 144 -3.99 31.09 -25.45
C GLY A 144 -3.41 32.35 -26.09
N GLU A 145 -2.79 33.22 -25.30
CA GLU A 145 -2.13 34.43 -25.80
C GLU A 145 -0.85 34.12 -26.58
N TYR A 146 -0.01 33.21 -26.09
CA TYR A 146 1.20 32.78 -26.80
C TYR A 146 0.89 32.20 -28.19
N VAL A 147 -0.18 31.40 -28.32
CA VAL A 147 -0.60 30.85 -29.62
C VAL A 147 -1.00 31.96 -30.61
N LYS A 148 -1.50 33.10 -30.12
CA LYS A 148 -1.90 34.24 -30.95
C LYS A 148 -0.74 35.17 -31.29
N THR A 149 0.18 35.41 -30.34
CA THR A 149 1.19 36.47 -30.47
C THR A 149 2.61 35.96 -30.71
N GLY A 150 2.89 34.68 -30.42
CA GLY A 150 4.22 34.10 -30.50
C GLY A 150 5.23 34.68 -29.49
N ASP A 151 4.76 35.42 -28.49
CA ASP A 151 5.63 36.17 -27.56
C ASP A 151 6.37 35.23 -26.59
N PRO A 152 7.71 35.12 -26.67
CA PRO A 152 8.49 34.26 -25.79
C PRO A 152 8.41 34.66 -24.31
N ALA A 153 8.04 35.91 -23.98
CA ALA A 153 7.87 36.35 -22.59
C ALA A 153 6.70 35.61 -21.89
N LYS A 154 5.66 35.23 -22.64
CA LYS A 154 4.53 34.43 -22.13
C LYS A 154 4.94 33.00 -21.81
N LEU A 155 5.88 32.45 -22.59
CA LEU A 155 6.46 31.13 -22.34
C LEU A 155 7.32 31.10 -21.06
N SER A 156 8.10 32.16 -20.80
CA SER A 156 8.84 32.28 -19.54
C SER A 156 7.92 32.43 -18.33
N GLU A 157 6.84 33.21 -18.45
CA GLU A 157 5.83 33.37 -17.38
C GLU A 157 5.14 32.04 -17.05
N ILE A 158 4.79 31.23 -18.07
CA ILE A 158 4.23 29.88 -17.88
C ILE A 158 5.21 28.96 -17.13
N LYS A 159 6.52 29.04 -17.43
CA LYS A 159 7.52 28.20 -16.75
C LYS A 159 7.65 28.55 -15.27
N ASN A 160 7.66 29.84 -14.94
CA ASN A 160 7.75 30.31 -13.56
C ASN A 160 6.50 29.91 -12.77
N ILE A 161 5.30 30.13 -13.33
CA ILE A 161 4.04 29.74 -12.67
C ILE A 161 3.97 28.22 -12.49
N ARG A 162 4.50 27.41 -13.43
CA ARG A 162 4.58 25.95 -13.27
C ARG A 162 5.53 25.51 -12.16
N GLN A 163 6.61 26.24 -11.95
CA GLN A 163 7.55 25.97 -10.87
C GLN A 163 6.89 26.26 -9.52
N GLU A 164 6.25 27.42 -9.39
CA GLU A 164 5.44 27.78 -8.21
C GLU A 164 4.30 26.78 -7.97
N LEU A 165 3.61 26.34 -9.03
CA LEU A 165 2.58 25.29 -8.95
C LEU A 165 3.15 23.97 -8.42
N SER A 166 4.36 23.56 -8.85
CA SER A 166 4.97 22.34 -8.32
C SER A 166 5.32 22.45 -6.84
N GLU A 167 5.69 23.64 -6.37
CA GLU A 167 5.98 23.90 -4.95
C GLU A 167 4.69 23.94 -4.11
N ILE A 168 3.58 24.42 -4.68
CA ILE A 168 2.26 24.38 -4.05
C ILE A 168 1.70 22.94 -4.08
N GLU A 169 1.82 22.23 -5.19
CA GLU A 169 1.35 20.85 -5.36
C GLU A 169 2.12 19.87 -4.46
N THR A 170 3.42 20.07 -4.25
CA THR A 170 4.21 19.26 -3.30
C THR A 170 3.81 19.50 -1.84
N LYS A 171 3.38 20.72 -1.47
CA LYS A 171 2.76 21.01 -0.17
C LYS A 171 1.34 20.47 -0.07
N ARG A 172 0.60 20.48 -1.18
CA ARG A 172 -0.77 19.97 -1.31
C ARG A 172 -0.86 18.44 -1.24
N ASN A 173 0.14 17.73 -1.77
CA ASN A 173 0.25 16.27 -1.71
C ASN A 173 0.67 15.80 -0.30
N LYS A 174 -0.12 16.19 0.70
CA LYS A 174 0.00 15.73 2.08
C LYS A 174 -0.05 14.20 2.09
N PRO A 175 0.89 13.54 2.80
CA PRO A 175 1.00 12.09 2.76
C PRO A 175 -0.26 11.44 3.32
N ARG A 176 -0.92 10.64 2.48
CA ARG A 176 -2.03 9.79 2.89
C ARG A 176 -1.49 8.39 3.06
N PHE A 177 -1.26 8.00 4.30
CA PHE A 177 -0.79 6.66 4.62
C PHE A 177 -1.92 5.65 4.35
N LEU A 178 -3.05 5.80 5.02
CA LEU A 178 -4.10 4.78 5.05
C LEU A 178 -5.00 4.82 3.80
N MET A 179 -5.00 3.70 3.07
CA MET A 179 -5.86 3.46 1.92
C MET A 179 -7.10 2.66 2.31
N SER A 180 -8.27 3.17 1.94
CA SER A 180 -9.56 2.49 2.08
C SER A 180 -10.12 1.90 0.77
N ASP A 181 -9.74 2.45 -0.40
CA ASP A 181 -10.19 1.94 -1.71
C ASP A 181 -9.23 0.87 -2.24
N ILE A 182 -9.71 -0.37 -2.34
CA ILE A 182 -8.89 -1.54 -2.71
C ILE A 182 -8.71 -1.75 -4.23
N THR A 183 -9.16 -0.81 -5.06
CA THR A 183 -9.10 -0.94 -6.52
C THR A 183 -7.71 -0.65 -7.09
N LYS A 184 -7.37 -1.32 -8.21
CA LYS A 184 -6.11 -1.09 -8.94
C LYS A 184 -5.91 0.39 -9.29
N ALA A 185 -6.99 1.05 -9.72
CA ALA A 185 -6.96 2.46 -10.10
C ALA A 185 -6.64 3.38 -8.92
N ALA A 186 -7.22 3.11 -7.74
CA ALA A 186 -6.95 3.90 -6.54
C ALA A 186 -5.50 3.73 -6.08
N TYR A 187 -5.01 2.49 -6.00
CA TYR A 187 -3.61 2.21 -5.69
C TYR A 187 -2.67 2.89 -6.69
N PHE A 188 -2.90 2.75 -8.00
CA PHE A 188 -2.05 3.38 -9.01
C PHE A 188 -2.04 4.90 -8.88
N LYS A 189 -3.21 5.51 -8.64
CA LYS A 189 -3.35 6.95 -8.45
C LYS A 189 -2.54 7.44 -7.25
N LEU A 190 -2.72 6.82 -6.07
CA LEU A 190 -1.92 7.20 -4.89
C LEU A 190 -0.41 6.99 -5.13
N MET A 191 -0.02 5.90 -5.78
CA MET A 191 1.39 5.65 -6.07
C MET A 191 1.99 6.69 -7.03
N VAL A 192 1.22 7.20 -7.99
CA VAL A 192 1.66 8.30 -8.87
C VAL A 192 1.70 9.63 -8.12
N ASP A 193 0.71 9.90 -7.28
CA ASP A 193 0.55 11.19 -6.60
C ASP A 193 1.59 11.39 -5.47
N GLN A 194 1.90 10.33 -4.70
CA GLN A 194 2.76 10.41 -3.51
C GLN A 194 3.89 9.38 -3.44
N GLY A 195 3.93 8.38 -4.33
CA GLY A 195 4.99 7.36 -4.37
C GLY A 195 4.85 6.22 -3.35
N PHE A 196 3.81 6.24 -2.50
CA PHE A 196 3.63 5.22 -1.47
C PHE A 196 2.15 4.91 -1.19
N VAL A 197 1.87 3.74 -0.62
CA VAL A 197 0.54 3.36 -0.10
C VAL A 197 0.70 2.51 1.16
N MET A 198 -0.12 2.76 2.18
CA MET A 198 -0.26 1.90 3.35
C MET A 198 -1.73 1.44 3.50
N ARG A 199 -1.95 0.14 3.72
CA ARG A 199 -3.26 -0.42 4.04
C ARG A 199 -3.14 -1.29 5.28
N MET A 200 -4.02 -1.07 6.26
CA MET A 200 -4.13 -1.86 7.49
C MET A 200 -5.59 -2.23 7.71
N GLU A 201 -5.96 -3.46 7.37
CA GLU A 201 -7.35 -3.92 7.43
C GLU A 201 -7.49 -5.05 8.45
N SER A 202 -8.40 -4.87 9.41
CA SER A 202 -8.62 -5.85 10.50
C SER A 202 -9.57 -6.98 10.12
N ASP A 203 -10.48 -6.75 9.17
CA ASP A 203 -11.38 -7.75 8.59
C ASP A 203 -11.42 -7.52 7.07
N GLY A 204 -10.24 -7.49 6.47
CA GLY A 204 -10.05 -7.12 5.08
C GLY A 204 -10.26 -8.28 4.12
N ILE A 205 -10.73 -7.94 2.93
CA ILE A 205 -10.73 -8.86 1.79
C ILE A 205 -9.35 -8.76 1.10
N LEU A 206 -8.88 -9.90 0.60
CA LEU A 206 -7.67 -9.95 -0.23
C LEU A 206 -7.84 -9.03 -1.45
N LEU A 207 -6.70 -8.48 -1.92
CA LEU A 207 -6.73 -7.65 -3.11
C LEU A 207 -7.29 -8.43 -4.31
N PRO A 208 -8.14 -7.79 -5.14
CA PRO A 208 -8.48 -8.35 -6.44
C PRO A 208 -7.21 -8.68 -7.23
N ARG A 209 -7.24 -9.74 -8.03
CA ARG A 209 -6.07 -10.26 -8.76
C ARG A 209 -5.30 -9.18 -9.51
N ASP A 210 -6.01 -8.25 -10.14
CA ASP A 210 -5.42 -7.16 -10.92
C ASP A 210 -4.70 -6.13 -10.04
N SER A 211 -5.29 -5.77 -8.89
CA SER A 211 -4.65 -4.92 -7.88
C SER A 211 -3.40 -5.61 -7.32
N PHE A 212 -3.51 -6.89 -6.96
CA PHE A 212 -2.41 -7.67 -6.40
C PHE A 212 -1.23 -7.82 -7.37
N ASN A 213 -1.51 -8.07 -8.66
CA ASN A 213 -0.48 -8.16 -9.69
C ASN A 213 0.31 -6.85 -9.82
N MET A 214 -0.37 -5.70 -9.73
CA MET A 214 0.29 -4.39 -9.77
C MET A 214 1.09 -4.15 -8.49
N VAL A 215 0.54 -4.46 -7.32
CA VAL A 215 1.26 -4.38 -6.03
C VAL A 215 2.52 -5.24 -6.07
N ARG A 216 2.47 -6.44 -6.65
CA ARG A 216 3.64 -7.31 -6.84
C ARG A 216 4.70 -6.69 -7.75
N LYS A 217 4.30 -5.98 -8.82
CA LYS A 217 5.24 -5.27 -9.69
C LYS A 217 5.93 -4.12 -8.95
N PHE A 218 5.14 -3.32 -8.24
CA PHE A 218 5.64 -2.25 -7.39
C PHE A 218 6.61 -2.78 -6.33
N TRP A 219 6.24 -3.84 -5.62
CA TRP A 219 7.09 -4.52 -4.67
C TRP A 219 8.42 -4.99 -5.28
N GLY A 220 8.37 -5.51 -6.51
CA GLY A 220 9.54 -5.95 -7.26
C GLY A 220 10.51 -4.82 -7.62
N GLY A 221 10.13 -3.55 -7.36
CA GLY A 221 10.85 -2.36 -7.82
C GLY A 221 10.71 -2.12 -9.31
N GLU A 222 9.72 -2.76 -9.97
CA GLU A 222 9.47 -2.56 -11.39
C GLU A 222 8.66 -1.27 -11.57
N ALA A 223 9.16 -0.38 -12.45
CA ALA A 223 8.39 0.79 -12.85
C ALA A 223 7.08 0.33 -13.49
N HIS A 224 5.95 0.75 -12.92
CA HIS A 224 4.65 0.52 -13.53
C HIS A 224 4.21 1.79 -14.27
N SER A 225 3.88 1.64 -15.54
CA SER A 225 3.26 2.71 -16.32
C SER A 225 1.92 2.26 -16.86
N GLU A 226 0.90 3.09 -16.71
CA GLU A 226 -0.37 2.94 -17.42
C GLU A 226 -0.49 4.05 -18.46
N SER A 227 -0.64 3.66 -19.72
CA SER A 227 -0.95 4.57 -20.82
C SER A 227 -2.42 4.43 -21.19
N ARG A 228 -3.21 5.49 -20.97
CA ARG A 228 -4.46 5.69 -21.72
C ARG A 228 -4.21 6.79 -22.75
N ILE A 229 -4.61 6.52 -23.99
CA ILE A 229 -4.43 7.37 -25.18
C ILE A 229 -4.88 8.84 -24.93
N SER A 230 -5.77 9.08 -23.97
CA SER A 230 -6.32 10.41 -23.64
C SER A 230 -5.74 11.12 -22.40
N ARG A 231 -4.85 10.50 -21.60
CA ARG A 231 -4.41 11.06 -20.30
C ARG A 231 -2.89 11.23 -20.10
N GLY A 232 -2.08 10.96 -21.13
CA GLY A 232 -0.63 10.97 -21.00
C GLY A 232 -0.10 9.71 -20.30
N GLN A 233 1.23 9.55 -20.30
CA GLN A 233 1.91 8.43 -19.66
C GLN A 233 2.09 8.76 -18.18
N ALA A 234 1.45 8.01 -17.29
CA ALA A 234 1.72 8.07 -15.86
C ALA A 234 2.69 6.93 -15.51
N SER A 235 3.78 7.25 -14.82
CA SER A 235 4.80 6.30 -14.37
C SER A 235 5.10 6.52 -12.89
N CYS A 236 5.16 5.44 -12.11
CA CYS A 236 5.64 5.48 -10.74
C CYS A 236 7.07 4.92 -10.69
N ASN A 237 8.00 5.72 -10.19
CA ASN A 237 9.40 5.36 -9.96
C ASN A 237 9.63 5.23 -8.45
N ASP A 238 10.37 4.21 -8.02
CA ASP A 238 10.61 3.87 -6.60
C ASP A 238 9.32 3.69 -5.76
N PRO A 239 8.41 2.78 -6.17
CA PRO A 239 7.17 2.53 -5.43
C PRO A 239 7.40 1.93 -4.04
N PHE A 240 6.70 2.44 -3.02
CA PHE A 240 6.65 1.87 -1.67
C PHE A 240 5.26 1.37 -1.28
N ILE A 241 5.15 0.17 -0.71
CA ILE A 241 3.87 -0.35 -0.26
C ILE A 241 3.97 -1.05 1.10
N VAL A 242 2.99 -0.78 1.96
CA VAL A 242 2.73 -1.54 3.18
C VAL A 242 1.30 -2.03 3.12
N ASP A 243 1.09 -3.34 3.09
CA ASP A 243 -0.26 -3.91 3.05
C ASP A 243 -0.38 -5.01 4.09
N LEU A 244 -1.09 -4.72 5.18
CA LEU A 244 -1.46 -5.65 6.23
C LEU A 244 -2.95 -5.94 6.13
N VAL A 245 -3.29 -7.21 5.91
CA VAL A 245 -4.67 -7.69 5.96
C VAL A 245 -4.78 -8.84 6.94
N PHE A 246 -5.65 -8.64 7.93
CA PHE A 246 -6.23 -9.73 8.69
C PHE A 246 -7.46 -10.28 7.97
N THR A 247 -7.46 -11.60 7.78
CA THR A 247 -8.56 -12.33 7.15
C THR A 247 -9.11 -13.38 8.11
N GLN A 248 -10.36 -13.77 7.93
CA GLN A 248 -10.93 -14.86 8.70
C GLN A 248 -10.41 -16.18 8.13
N ILE A 249 -9.93 -17.06 9.01
CA ILE A 249 -9.80 -18.47 8.64
C ILE A 249 -11.25 -18.94 8.45
N GLU A 250 -11.66 -19.25 7.22
CA GLU A 250 -13.01 -19.76 6.96
C GLU A 250 -13.31 -20.88 7.97
N PRO A 251 -14.51 -20.93 8.57
CA PRO A 251 -14.93 -22.18 9.16
C PRO A 251 -14.96 -23.19 8.02
N PHE A 252 -14.20 -24.29 8.13
CA PHE A 252 -14.43 -25.45 7.29
C PHE A 252 -15.90 -25.83 7.43
N THR A 253 -16.75 -25.36 6.51
CA THR A 253 -18.11 -25.84 6.39
C THR A 253 -18.02 -27.27 5.87
N LYS A 254 -18.64 -28.17 6.62
CA LYS A 254 -18.75 -29.61 6.35
C LYS A 254 -19.25 -29.92 4.94
#